data_AF-A0A6N3X3P7-F1
#
_entry.id   AF-A0A6N3X3P7-F1
#
_cell.length_a   1.000
_cell.length_b   1.000
_cell.length_c   1.000
_cell.angle_alpha   90.00
_cell.angle_beta   90.00
_cell.angle_gamma   90.00
#
_symmetry.space_group_name_H-M   'P 1'
#
loop_
_entity.id
_entity.type
_entity.pdbx_description
1 polymer ?
#
loop_
_entity_poly.entity_id
_entity_poly.type
_entity_poly.pdbx_seq_one_letter_code
_entity_poly.pdbx_strand_id
1 'polypeptide(L)'
;MPSEEFCQCPDCRRFYREHDRLIREHPTLRHQQELIWTSLQSFRTLTVRVLEELQKEAAAKAIGWDHSSPSNEETGKNHSVMAELENINAYLFSVEALLERIFTIKLPESVDCKFREVAGELAPDPLNSDRLRLNRLLHQTPDLTECDNNQDTSQG
;
A
#
# COMPACT_ATOMS: atom_id res chain seq x y z
N MET A 1 -7.53 2.22 31.14
CA MET A 1 -6.83 1.97 29.87
C MET A 1 -7.46 2.91 28.86
N PRO A 2 -6.74 3.91 28.32
CA PRO A 2 -7.30 4.71 27.24
C PRO A 2 -7.52 3.78 26.04
N SER A 3 -8.72 3.78 25.48
CA SER A 3 -9.02 3.10 24.22
C SER A 3 -8.17 3.74 23.13
N GLU A 4 -7.31 2.96 22.48
CA GLU A 4 -6.59 3.40 21.29
C GLU A 4 -7.62 3.68 20.19
N GLU A 5 -8.05 4.93 20.06
CA GLU A 5 -8.92 5.32 18.96
C GLU A 5 -8.12 5.32 17.65
N PHE A 6 -8.70 4.68 16.63
CA PHE A 6 -8.08 4.64 15.30
C PHE A 6 -7.92 6.05 14.72
N CYS A 7 -6.80 6.28 14.02
CA CYS A 7 -6.54 7.56 13.36
C CYS A 7 -7.66 7.89 12.36
N GLN A 8 -8.26 9.08 12.51
CA GLN A 8 -9.39 9.51 11.67
C GLN A 8 -9.00 10.52 10.58
N CYS A 9 -7.72 10.69 10.26
CA CYS A 9 -7.33 11.61 9.19
C CYS A 9 -7.89 11.15 7.81
N PRO A 10 -7.99 12.04 6.81
CA PRO A 10 -8.53 11.70 5.49
C PRO A 10 -7.88 10.46 4.84
N ASP A 11 -6.56 10.32 4.95
CA ASP A 11 -5.81 9.21 4.36
C ASP A 11 -6.09 7.89 5.08
N CYS A 12 -6.08 7.89 6.42
CA CYS A 12 -6.45 6.70 7.20
C CYS A 12 -7.89 6.27 6.91
N ARG A 13 -8.84 7.21 6.82
CA ARG A 13 -10.24 6.89 6.45
C ARG A 13 -10.34 6.29 5.05
N ARG A 14 -9.59 6.80 4.08
CA ARG A 14 -9.54 6.24 2.72
C ARG A 14 -8.97 4.83 2.74
N PHE A 15 -7.87 4.61 3.45
CA PHE A 15 -7.26 3.30 3.63
C PHE A 15 -8.24 2.30 4.24
N TYR A 16 -8.86 2.63 5.38
CA TYR A 16 -9.82 1.73 6.04
C TYR A 16 -11.02 1.41 5.15
N ARG A 17 -11.52 2.38 4.39
CA ARG A 17 -12.60 2.15 3.42
C ARG A 17 -12.22 1.14 2.34
N GLU A 18 -11.02 1.26 1.78
CA GLU A 18 -10.56 0.34 0.73
C GLU A 18 -10.23 -1.04 1.31
N HIS A 19 -9.61 -1.08 2.49
CA HIS A 19 -9.36 -2.31 3.23
C HIS A 19 -10.66 -3.08 3.52
N ASP A 20 -11.68 -2.40 4.07
CA ASP A 20 -13.01 -2.98 4.29
C ASP A 20 -13.61 -3.53 2.99
N ARG A 21 -13.42 -2.81 1.88
CA ARG A 21 -13.90 -3.24 0.57
C ARG A 21 -13.23 -4.53 0.12
N LEU A 22 -11.90 -4.62 0.21
CA LEU A 22 -11.15 -5.81 -0.16
C LEU A 22 -11.54 -7.02 0.70
N ILE A 23 -11.79 -6.84 2.00
CA ILE A 23 -12.26 -7.92 2.88
C ILE A 23 -13.60 -8.49 2.41
N ARG A 24 -14.54 -7.63 1.98
CA ARG A 24 -15.84 -8.08 1.48
C ARG A 24 -15.75 -8.79 0.13
N GLU A 25 -14.99 -8.23 -0.80
CA GLU A 25 -14.85 -8.79 -2.16
C GLU A 25 -14.10 -10.14 -2.12
N HIS A 26 -13.22 -10.32 -1.13
CA HIS A 26 -12.35 -11.49 -1.00
C HIS A 26 -12.42 -12.11 0.42
N PRO A 27 -13.55 -12.70 0.83
CA PRO A 27 -13.85 -12.98 2.24
C PRO A 27 -13.24 -14.30 2.77
N THR A 28 -12.29 -14.89 2.06
CA THR A 28 -11.61 -16.13 2.46
C THR A 28 -10.11 -15.91 2.50
N LEU A 29 -9.40 -16.69 3.32
CA LEU A 29 -7.94 -16.62 3.37
C LEU A 29 -7.32 -16.85 1.99
N ARG A 30 -7.87 -17.78 1.21
CA ARG A 30 -7.40 -18.06 -0.15
C ARG A 30 -7.51 -16.84 -1.06
N HIS A 31 -8.66 -16.17 -1.10
CA HIS A 31 -8.81 -14.98 -1.95
C HIS A 31 -7.88 -13.84 -1.52
N GLN A 32 -7.69 -13.64 -0.20
CA GLN A 32 -6.74 -12.65 0.30
C GLN A 32 -5.29 -12.99 -0.09
N GLN A 33 -4.92 -14.27 -0.05
CA GLN A 33 -3.60 -14.71 -0.51
C GLN A 33 -3.41 -14.47 -2.01
N GLU A 34 -4.43 -14.74 -2.85
CA GLU A 34 -4.39 -14.51 -4.30
C GLU A 34 -4.23 -13.02 -4.64
N LEU A 35 -4.89 -12.13 -3.88
CA LEU A 35 -4.70 -10.69 -3.99
C LEU A 35 -3.24 -10.29 -3.67
N ILE A 36 -2.73 -10.70 -2.50
CA ILE A 36 -1.37 -10.38 -2.07
C ILE A 36 -0.36 -10.92 -3.09
N TRP A 37 -0.57 -12.14 -3.59
CA TRP A 37 0.24 -12.74 -4.63
C TRP A 37 0.30 -11.86 -5.88
N THR A 38 -0.87 -11.45 -6.39
CA THR A 38 -0.96 -10.61 -7.59
C THR A 38 -0.27 -9.25 -7.38
N SER A 39 -0.44 -8.62 -6.22
CA SER A 39 0.27 -7.39 -5.86
C SER A 39 1.78 -7.59 -5.81
N LEU A 40 2.25 -8.68 -5.21
CA LEU A 40 3.66 -9.00 -5.10
C LEU A 40 4.31 -9.24 -6.46
N GLN A 41 3.66 -10.01 -7.33
CA GLN A 41 4.11 -10.26 -8.71
C GLN A 41 4.20 -8.95 -9.51
N SER A 42 3.20 -8.08 -9.37
CA SER A 42 3.16 -6.79 -10.04
C SER A 42 4.31 -5.89 -9.57
N PHE A 43 4.57 -5.84 -8.26
CA PHE A 43 5.65 -5.06 -7.70
C PHE A 43 7.01 -5.62 -8.14
N ARG A 44 7.23 -6.93 -8.04
CA ARG A 44 8.47 -7.56 -8.47
C ARG A 44 8.76 -7.28 -9.95
N THR A 45 7.75 -7.38 -10.80
CA THR A 45 7.87 -7.02 -12.22
C THR A 45 8.32 -5.57 -12.39
N LEU A 46 7.67 -4.63 -11.69
CA LEU A 46 8.03 -3.21 -11.75
C LEU A 46 9.46 -2.95 -11.26
N THR A 47 9.85 -3.50 -10.12
CA THR A 47 11.19 -3.34 -9.54
C THR A 47 12.27 -3.86 -10.49
N VAL A 48 12.07 -5.04 -11.09
CA VAL A 48 12.99 -5.59 -12.09
C VAL A 48 13.08 -4.70 -13.31
N ARG A 49 11.95 -4.21 -13.84
CA ARG A 49 11.95 -3.30 -15.00
C ARG A 49 12.68 -1.98 -14.71
N VAL A 50 12.45 -1.37 -13.55
CA VAL A 50 13.16 -0.15 -13.14
C VAL A 50 14.66 -0.42 -13.02
N LEU A 51 15.06 -1.55 -12.44
CA LEU A 51 16.47 -1.93 -12.34
C LEU A 51 17.11 -2.12 -13.73
N GLU A 52 16.43 -2.80 -14.65
CA GLU A 52 16.88 -2.98 -16.04
C GLU A 52 17.10 -1.65 -16.76
N GLU A 53 16.18 -0.69 -16.63
CA GLU A 53 16.30 0.63 -17.26
C GLU A 53 17.46 1.44 -16.64
N LEU A 54 17.62 1.45 -15.31
CA LEU A 54 18.74 2.12 -14.64
C LEU A 54 20.10 1.53 -15.07
N GLN A 55 20.19 0.20 -15.21
CA GLN A 55 21.39 -0.47 -15.72
C GLN A 55 21.71 -0.06 -17.16
N LYS A 56 20.70 0.02 -18.03
CA LYS A 56 20.86 0.48 -19.43
C LYS A 56 21.33 1.93 -19.48
N GLU A 57 20.75 2.82 -18.67
CA GLU A 57 21.16 4.22 -18.59
C GLU A 57 22.62 4.35 -18.12
N ALA A 58 23.03 3.57 -17.12
CA ALA A 58 24.42 3.54 -16.64
C ALA A 58 25.38 3.04 -17.73
N ALA A 59 25.02 1.96 -18.46
CA ALA A 59 25.82 1.43 -19.55
C ALA A 59 25.91 2.41 -20.73
N ALA A 60 24.82 3.08 -21.09
CA ALA A 60 24.79 4.09 -22.15
C ALA A 60 25.69 5.30 -21.81
N LYS A 61 25.65 5.76 -20.55
CA LYS A 61 26.55 6.81 -20.03
C LYS A 61 28.02 6.38 -20.04
N ALA A 62 28.31 5.08 -19.91
CA ALA A 62 29.68 4.56 -19.97
C ALA A 62 30.22 4.44 -21.42
N ILE A 63 29.35 4.22 -22.41
CA ILE A 63 29.72 4.06 -23.83
C ILE A 63 29.75 5.42 -24.56
N GLY A 64 28.87 6.36 -24.18
CA GLY A 64 28.83 7.72 -24.70
C GLY A 64 29.90 8.60 -24.06
N TRP A 65 31.08 8.66 -24.66
CA TRP A 65 32.16 9.58 -24.28
C TRP A 65 31.73 11.03 -24.58
N ASP A 66 31.07 11.69 -23.63
CA ASP A 66 30.85 13.14 -23.66
C ASP A 66 31.65 13.82 -22.55
N HIS A 67 32.21 14.98 -22.86
CA HIS A 67 33.30 15.66 -22.16
C HIS A 67 32.96 16.28 -20.79
N SER A 68 31.93 15.78 -20.12
CA SER A 68 31.64 16.12 -18.73
C SER A 68 31.83 14.86 -17.87
N SER A 69 32.91 14.81 -17.08
CA SER A 69 33.05 13.76 -16.06
C SER A 69 31.83 13.80 -15.17
N PRO A 70 31.00 12.74 -15.10
CA PRO A 70 30.02 12.64 -14.04
C PRO A 70 30.81 12.69 -12.73
N SER A 71 30.37 13.55 -11.80
CA SER A 71 31.02 13.60 -10.50
C SER A 71 31.00 12.18 -9.91
N ASN A 72 32.13 11.72 -9.37
CA ASN A 72 32.27 10.37 -8.81
C ASN A 72 31.20 10.07 -7.74
N GLU A 73 30.65 11.13 -7.15
CA GLU A 73 29.56 11.10 -6.17
C GLU A 73 28.19 10.73 -6.77
N GLU A 74 27.87 11.18 -7.99
CA GLU A 74 26.59 10.88 -8.66
C GLU A 74 26.55 9.43 -9.17
N THR A 75 27.66 8.93 -9.73
CA THR A 75 27.81 7.53 -10.12
C THR A 75 27.75 6.59 -8.91
N GLY A 76 28.32 7.00 -7.77
CA GLY A 76 28.23 6.28 -6.50
C GLY A 76 26.81 6.23 -5.92
N LYS A 77 26.07 7.35 -5.96
CA LYS A 77 24.66 7.40 -5.56
C LYS A 77 23.78 6.49 -6.41
N ASN A 78 23.98 6.49 -7.73
CA ASN A 78 23.24 5.61 -8.64
C ASN A 78 23.52 4.12 -8.36
N HIS A 79 24.77 3.73 -8.12
CA HIS A 79 25.09 2.35 -7.72
C HIS A 79 24.47 1.97 -6.37
N SER A 80 24.43 2.89 -5.41
CA SER A 80 23.79 2.66 -4.11
C SER A 80 22.29 2.40 -4.25
N VAL A 81 21.59 3.22 -5.05
CA VAL A 81 20.15 3.05 -5.31
C VAL A 81 19.85 1.73 -6.02
N MET A 82 20.71 1.33 -6.98
CA MET A 82 20.57 0.04 -7.65
C MET A 82 20.76 -1.14 -6.68
N ALA A 83 21.74 -1.07 -5.78
CA ALA A 83 21.94 -2.09 -4.75
C ALA A 83 20.76 -2.17 -3.77
N GLU A 84 20.15 -1.03 -3.41
CA GLU A 84 18.92 -1.00 -2.60
C GLU A 84 17.74 -1.65 -3.33
N LEU A 85 17.57 -1.38 -4.63
CA LEU A 85 16.52 -2.01 -5.45
C LEU A 85 16.74 -3.52 -5.59
N GLU A 86 17.99 -3.97 -5.73
CA GLU A 86 18.32 -5.40 -5.72
C GLU A 86 17.97 -6.06 -4.39
N ASN A 87 18.25 -5.41 -3.27
CA ASN A 87 17.85 -5.88 -1.94
C ASN A 87 16.32 -5.96 -1.81
N ILE A 88 15.59 -4.93 -2.24
CA ILE A 88 14.13 -4.95 -2.28
C ILE A 88 13.64 -6.14 -3.10
N ASN A 89 14.17 -6.34 -4.30
CA ASN A 89 13.80 -7.46 -5.16
C ASN A 89 14.06 -8.83 -4.49
N ALA A 90 15.18 -8.98 -3.77
CA ALA A 90 15.47 -10.18 -3.00
C ALA A 90 14.47 -10.41 -1.85
N TYR A 91 14.04 -9.35 -1.16
CA TYR A 91 13.00 -9.46 -0.15
C TYR A 91 11.64 -9.83 -0.75
N LEU A 92 11.25 -9.24 -1.88
CA LEU A 92 10.01 -9.59 -2.58
C LEU A 92 10.01 -11.07 -2.98
N PHE A 93 11.14 -11.59 -3.48
CA PHE A 93 11.30 -13.01 -3.77
C PHE A 93 11.18 -13.90 -2.52
N SER A 94 11.72 -13.45 -1.39
CA SER A 94 11.62 -14.18 -0.12
C SER A 94 10.17 -14.27 0.39
N VAL A 95 9.40 -13.18 0.25
CA VAL A 95 7.96 -13.16 0.56
C VAL A 95 7.18 -14.05 -0.40
N GLU A 96 7.54 -14.06 -1.68
CA GLU A 96 6.92 -14.89 -2.72
C GLU A 96 7.03 -16.37 -2.36
N ALA A 97 8.25 -16.84 -2.07
CA ALA A 97 8.50 -18.21 -1.66
C ALA A 97 7.73 -18.61 -0.37
N LEU A 98 7.60 -17.68 0.58
CA LEU A 98 6.81 -17.91 1.79
C LEU A 98 5.32 -18.04 1.46
N LEU A 99 4.77 -17.16 0.62
CA LEU A 99 3.38 -17.22 0.20
C LEU A 99 3.08 -18.51 -0.55
N GLU A 100 3.95 -18.95 -1.47
CA GLU A 100 3.80 -20.25 -2.15
C GLU A 100 3.67 -21.39 -1.15
N ARG A 101 4.51 -21.40 -0.11
CA ARG A 101 4.44 -22.42 0.94
C ARG A 101 3.12 -22.34 1.71
N ILE A 102 2.65 -21.14 2.04
CA ILE A 102 1.37 -20.93 2.71
C ILE A 102 0.21 -21.42 1.83
N PHE A 103 0.24 -21.18 0.51
CA PHE A 103 -0.79 -21.61 -0.45
C PHE A 103 -0.99 -23.12 -0.50
N THR A 104 0.03 -23.91 -0.16
CA THR A 104 -0.09 -25.38 -0.14
C THR A 104 -0.94 -25.91 1.01
N ILE A 105 -1.23 -25.10 2.02
CA ILE A 105 -2.02 -25.49 3.18
C ILE A 105 -3.50 -25.52 2.79
N LYS A 106 -4.13 -26.69 2.90
CA LYS A 106 -5.57 -26.85 2.69
C LYS A 106 -6.31 -26.60 4.01
N LEU A 107 -7.18 -25.59 4.01
CA LEU A 107 -8.05 -25.32 5.14
C LEU A 107 -9.33 -26.18 5.08
N PRO A 108 -9.85 -26.64 6.23
CA PRO A 108 -11.18 -27.24 6.30
C PRO A 108 -12.28 -26.23 5.96
N GLU A 109 -13.39 -26.71 5.38
CA GLU A 109 -14.54 -25.86 5.01
C GLU A 109 -15.13 -25.09 6.21
N SER A 110 -15.12 -25.68 7.41
CA SER A 110 -15.58 -25.01 8.63
C SER A 110 -14.77 -23.74 8.95
N VAL A 111 -13.47 -23.74 8.65
CA VAL A 111 -12.59 -22.58 8.83
C VAL A 111 -12.90 -21.52 7.77
N ASP A 112 -13.09 -21.90 6.51
CA ASP A 112 -13.47 -20.96 5.44
C ASP A 112 -14.85 -20.32 5.68
N CYS A 113 -15.80 -21.07 6.23
CA CYS A 113 -17.07 -20.51 6.71
C CYS A 113 -16.85 -19.45 7.79
N LYS A 114 -15.94 -19.71 8.73
CA LYS A 114 -15.62 -18.75 9.80
C LYS A 114 -14.92 -17.49 9.26
N PHE A 115 -14.05 -17.61 8.27
CA PHE A 115 -13.45 -16.45 7.60
C PHE A 115 -14.52 -15.52 7.00
N ARG A 116 -15.52 -16.08 6.32
CA ARG A 116 -16.61 -15.30 5.71
C ARG A 116 -17.49 -14.62 6.75
N GLU A 117 -17.80 -15.31 7.86
CA GLU A 117 -18.54 -14.74 8.98
C GLU A 117 -17.81 -13.53 9.57
N VAL A 118 -16.52 -13.71 9.92
CA VAL A 118 -15.69 -12.65 10.50
C VAL A 118 -15.47 -11.49 9.52
N ALA A 119 -15.32 -11.76 8.23
CA ALA A 119 -15.23 -10.73 7.20
C ALA A 119 -16.50 -9.85 7.16
N GLY A 120 -17.68 -10.46 7.35
CA GLY A 120 -18.95 -9.75 7.45
C GLY A 120 -19.06 -8.87 8.70
N GLU A 121 -18.48 -9.30 9.83
CA GLU A 121 -18.42 -8.52 11.07
C GLU A 121 -17.44 -7.33 10.97
N LEU A 122 -16.25 -7.56 10.42
CA LEU A 122 -15.20 -6.55 10.31
C LEU A 122 -15.53 -5.45 9.31
N ALA A 123 -16.15 -5.82 8.19
CA ALA A 123 -16.38 -4.90 7.08
C ALA A 123 -17.84 -4.96 6.60
N PRO A 124 -18.82 -4.56 7.44
CA PRO A 124 -20.23 -4.63 7.09
C PRO A 124 -20.55 -3.81 5.83
N ASP A 125 -21.56 -4.24 5.08
CA ASP A 125 -22.00 -3.65 3.80
C ASP A 125 -22.01 -2.09 3.87
N PRO A 126 -21.36 -1.38 2.93
CA PRO A 126 -21.39 0.08 2.90
C PRO A 126 -22.81 0.67 2.74
N LEU A 127 -23.75 -0.11 2.22
CA LEU A 127 -25.18 0.22 2.14
C LEU A 127 -26.00 -0.37 3.30
N ASN A 128 -25.35 -1.02 4.27
CA ASN A 128 -26.00 -1.52 5.47
C ASN A 128 -26.73 -0.36 6.17
N SER A 129 -28.02 -0.55 6.43
CA SER A 129 -28.88 0.48 7.00
C SER A 129 -28.40 0.96 8.37
N ASP A 130 -27.78 0.08 9.17
CA ASP A 130 -27.24 0.44 10.48
C ASP A 130 -25.94 1.24 10.34
N ARG A 131 -25.07 0.91 9.38
CA ARG A 131 -23.88 1.72 9.05
C ARG A 131 -24.25 3.09 8.50
N LEU A 132 -25.23 3.16 7.59
CA LEU A 132 -25.74 4.42 7.06
C LEU A 132 -26.41 5.26 8.15
N ARG A 133 -27.15 4.63 9.06
CA ARG A 133 -27.77 5.29 10.21
C ARG A 133 -26.72 5.82 11.18
N LEU A 134 -25.69 5.03 11.50
CA LEU A 134 -24.58 5.44 12.36
C LEU A 134 -23.78 6.58 11.73
N ASN A 135 -23.43 6.48 10.44
CA ASN A 135 -22.75 7.55 9.70
C ASN A 135 -23.59 8.83 9.67
N ARG A 136 -24.91 8.76 9.47
CA ARG A 136 -25.80 9.93 9.53
C ARG A 136 -25.84 10.55 10.92
N LEU A 137 -25.84 9.75 11.99
CA LEU A 137 -25.78 10.25 13.37
C LEU A 137 -24.43 10.90 13.69
N LEU A 138 -23.33 10.37 13.17
CA LEU A 138 -21.98 10.92 13.35
C LEU A 138 -21.75 12.21 12.54
N HIS A 139 -22.31 12.29 11.33
CA HIS A 139 -22.28 13.48 10.47
C HIS A 139 -23.33 14.55 10.82
N GLN A 140 -24.11 14.35 11.90
CA GLN A 140 -25.01 15.38 12.46
C GLN A 140 -24.31 16.30 13.48
N THR A 141 -22.99 16.21 13.63
CA THR A 141 -22.23 17.19 14.41
C THR A 141 -22.04 18.43 13.54
N PRO A 142 -22.65 19.59 13.87
CA PRO A 142 -22.45 20.80 13.09
C PRO A 142 -20.97 21.19 13.14
N ASP A 143 -20.41 21.53 11.98
CA ASP A 143 -19.02 21.97 11.84
C ASP A 143 -18.76 23.15 12.79
N LEU A 144 -17.87 22.95 13.76
CA LEU A 144 -17.29 24.05 14.52
C LEU A 144 -16.26 24.73 13.62
N THR A 145 -16.74 25.82 13.00
CA THR A 145 -16.05 26.96 12.40
C THR A 145 -14.53 26.85 12.17
N GLU A 146 -14.20 27.00 10.89
CA GLU A 146 -12.97 27.59 10.37
C GLU A 146 -12.31 28.55 11.37
N CYS A 147 -11.12 28.19 11.83
CA CYS A 147 -10.28 29.13 12.56
C CYS A 147 -9.68 30.11 11.55
N ASP A 148 -10.25 31.31 11.50
CA ASP A 148 -9.53 32.51 11.08
C ASP A 148 -8.19 32.62 11.84
N ASN A 149 -7.09 32.85 11.12
CA ASN A 149 -6.30 34.10 11.22
C ASN A 149 -4.87 33.98 10.65
N ASN A 150 -4.49 35.04 9.93
CA ASN A 150 -3.15 35.57 9.66
C ASN A 150 -2.44 35.18 8.34
N GLN A 151 -2.77 35.93 7.27
CA GLN A 151 -1.73 36.46 6.38
C GLN A 151 -1.93 37.97 6.21
N ASP A 152 -1.27 38.70 7.12
CA ASP A 152 -0.88 40.08 6.92
C ASP A 152 0.51 40.04 6.23
N THR A 153 0.61 40.48 4.98
CA THR A 153 1.81 41.15 4.44
C THR A 153 1.51 41.81 3.09
N SER A 154 1.50 43.14 3.13
CA SER A 154 2.05 44.08 2.13
C SER A 154 1.44 44.12 0.72
N GLN A 155 0.75 45.23 0.42
CA GLN A 155 1.20 46.17 -0.61
C GLN A 155 0.40 47.49 -0.52
N GLY A 156 1.11 48.53 -0.09
CA GLY A 156 0.81 49.94 -0.32
C GLY A 156 2.04 50.58 -0.95
#